data_AF-A0A2W0C0G8-F1
#
_entry.id   AF-A0A2W0C0G8-F1
#
_cell.length_a   1.000
_cell.length_b   1.000
_cell.length_c   1.000
_cell.angle_alpha   90.00
_cell.angle_beta   90.00
_cell.angle_gamma   90.00
#
_symmetry.space_group_name_H-M   'P 1'
#
loop_
_entity.id
_entity.type
_entity.pdbx_description
1 polymer ?
#
loop_
_entity_poly.entity_id
_entity_poly.type
_entity_poly.pdbx_seq_one_letter_code
_entity_poly.pdbx_strand_id
1 'polypeptide(L)'
;MKSSDLTRPFYFLWTTQTAANAADVLYIMALTVLVLDRTDSLVSAALMPLMRSGAQMLSSLIAPLLINRFKLSNLLLMSQVGQFLLFIGLAVYLQFNGEASSLVIVFLLVFVMSFLDGWTTPARNALVPRLVLREQGLLKANGLLSVSDQIVQFAGWGLSGIIVAFMGASPTLLLTAVIYGLAAVFTLGVKEPVRSDVVEKELDALSSNAIPEIGISKWHTLTEGWKMIWEKPRLRVLTFMDIIDMLGASIWVGAFTLAFVQVALGQGEEWWGFINAAYFAGTIGGGLLVLALARTIGNRYVIVMMIGMAGYGVLTALYALNTQPFVALILVMLMGPFAELSVINRRTLIQHSVDKQLLPKVLSAQDSLMHLVFCISLLGMAGLAEYIGIVNLYLFAAGLTILALLVGLLSYRAFRDQADHTHISG
;
A
#
# COMPACT_ATOMS: atom_id res chain seq x y z
N MET A 1 -28.24 -21.86 2.05
CA MET A 1 -27.20 -21.05 2.73
C MET A 1 -26.19 -20.56 1.70
N LYS A 2 -26.17 -19.27 1.39
CA LYS A 2 -25.16 -18.68 0.50
C LYS A 2 -23.80 -18.78 1.21
N SER A 3 -22.95 -19.72 0.78
CA SER A 3 -21.58 -19.80 1.28
C SER A 3 -20.93 -18.42 1.11
N SER A 4 -20.54 -17.79 2.22
CA SER A 4 -19.71 -16.59 2.21
C SER A 4 -18.54 -16.82 1.25
N ASP A 5 -18.35 -15.93 0.26
CA ASP A 5 -17.22 -16.05 -0.68
C ASP A 5 -15.86 -15.88 0.05
N LEU A 6 -15.89 -15.38 1.29
CA LEU A 6 -14.75 -15.13 2.17
C LEU A 6 -14.63 -16.24 3.23
N THR A 7 -13.40 -16.70 3.47
CA THR A 7 -13.12 -17.79 4.42
C THR A 7 -12.75 -17.25 5.82
N ARG A 8 -12.81 -18.12 6.84
CA ARG A 8 -12.36 -17.77 8.20
C ARG A 8 -10.89 -17.31 8.27
N PRO A 9 -9.92 -17.99 7.60
CA PRO A 9 -8.55 -17.50 7.50
C PRO A 9 -8.43 -16.10 6.87
N PHE A 10 -9.30 -15.76 5.90
CA PHE A 10 -9.32 -14.42 5.34
C PHE A 10 -9.73 -13.36 6.38
N TYR A 11 -10.73 -13.62 7.22
CA TYR A 11 -11.10 -12.68 8.29
C TYR A 11 -9.97 -12.48 9.31
N PHE A 12 -9.20 -13.52 9.62
CA PHE A 12 -7.99 -13.36 10.44
C PHE A 12 -6.96 -12.46 9.76
N LEU A 13 -6.70 -12.68 8.45
CA LEU A 13 -5.80 -11.82 7.67
C LEU A 13 -6.30 -10.37 7.64
N TRP A 14 -7.60 -10.17 7.45
CA TRP A 14 -8.21 -8.86 7.45
C TRP A 14 -8.06 -8.14 8.79
N THR A 15 -8.37 -8.80 9.90
CA THR A 15 -8.25 -8.21 11.24
C THR A 15 -6.80 -7.89 11.60
N THR A 16 -5.86 -8.81 11.36
CA THR A 16 -4.44 -8.56 11.68
C THR A 16 -3.87 -7.40 10.88
N GLN A 17 -4.18 -7.32 9.58
CA GLN A 17 -3.65 -6.24 8.73
C GLN A 17 -4.30 -4.90 9.04
N THR A 18 -5.58 -4.88 9.40
CA THR A 18 -6.25 -3.65 9.85
C THR A 18 -5.63 -3.14 11.16
N ALA A 19 -5.34 -4.04 12.11
CA ALA A 19 -4.67 -3.70 13.36
C ALA A 19 -3.23 -3.20 13.12
N ALA A 20 -2.46 -3.89 12.28
CA ALA A 20 -1.10 -3.47 11.92
C ALA A 20 -1.10 -2.08 11.28
N ASN A 21 -1.98 -1.82 10.31
CA ASN A 21 -2.11 -0.51 9.70
C ASN A 21 -2.50 0.58 10.71
N ALA A 22 -3.33 0.26 11.71
CA ALA A 22 -3.68 1.22 12.76
C ALA A 22 -2.48 1.57 13.65
N ALA A 23 -1.66 0.57 13.99
CA ALA A 23 -0.39 0.80 14.68
C ALA A 23 0.57 1.63 13.83
N ASP A 24 0.64 1.36 12.52
CA ASP A 24 1.46 2.12 11.57
C ASP A 24 1.19 3.62 11.60
N VAL A 25 -0.09 4.02 11.52
CA VAL A 25 -0.42 5.43 11.51
C VAL A 25 -0.13 6.10 12.85
N LEU A 26 -0.43 5.42 13.97
CA LEU A 26 -0.14 5.94 15.30
C LEU A 26 1.35 6.19 15.52
N TYR A 27 2.21 5.26 15.12
CA TYR A 27 3.65 5.44 15.34
C TYR A 27 4.25 6.47 14.41
N ILE A 28 3.82 6.55 13.14
CA ILE A 28 4.32 7.60 12.24
C ILE A 28 4.04 8.94 12.88
N MET A 29 2.82 9.16 13.38
CA MET A 29 2.46 10.42 14.02
C MET A 29 3.27 10.67 15.30
N ALA A 30 3.38 9.66 16.17
CA ALA A 30 4.13 9.79 17.42
C ALA A 30 5.60 10.15 17.20
N LEU A 31 6.25 9.54 16.21
CA LEU A 31 7.65 9.78 15.89
C LEU A 31 7.85 11.08 15.12
N THR A 32 6.93 11.45 14.23
CA THR A 32 6.97 12.75 13.55
C THR A 32 6.85 13.91 14.55
N VAL A 33 5.91 13.84 15.50
CA VAL A 33 5.79 14.85 16.57
C VAL A 33 7.02 14.87 17.46
N LEU A 34 7.50 13.70 17.91
CA LEU A 34 8.70 13.62 18.73
C LEU A 34 9.92 14.27 18.05
N VAL A 35 10.12 14.02 16.75
CA VAL A 35 11.22 14.62 15.99
C VAL A 35 11.01 16.13 15.84
N LEU A 36 9.78 16.57 15.55
CA LEU A 36 9.46 17.99 15.40
C LEU A 36 9.72 18.75 16.71
N ASP A 37 9.17 18.28 17.83
CA ASP A 37 9.32 18.90 19.15
C ASP A 37 10.78 18.96 19.61
N ARG A 38 11.64 18.04 19.16
CA ARG A 38 13.06 17.96 19.52
C ARG A 38 13.97 18.80 18.64
N THR A 39 13.57 19.05 17.40
CA THR A 39 14.45 19.67 16.39
C THR A 39 13.97 21.03 15.92
N ASP A 40 12.71 21.39 16.18
CA ASP A 40 12.00 22.53 15.59
C ASP A 40 12.14 22.59 14.06
N SER A 41 12.40 21.43 13.43
CA SER A 41 12.78 21.33 12.02
C SER A 41 11.75 20.52 11.24
N LEU A 42 10.98 21.23 10.42
CA LEU A 42 10.07 20.62 9.45
C LEU A 42 10.81 19.70 8.47
N VAL A 43 12.07 20.00 8.16
CA VAL A 43 12.91 19.16 7.28
C VAL A 43 13.17 17.80 7.94
N SER A 44 13.49 17.79 9.23
CA SER A 44 13.73 16.55 9.99
C SER A 44 12.46 15.70 10.10
N ALA A 45 11.31 16.34 10.30
CA ALA A 45 10.01 15.66 10.29
C ALA A 45 9.68 15.07 8.90
N ALA A 46 10.00 15.80 7.82
CA ALA A 46 9.77 15.34 6.44
C ALA A 46 10.69 14.19 6.00
N LEU A 47 11.85 14.00 6.67
CA LEU A 47 12.72 12.84 6.43
C LEU A 47 12.10 11.52 6.89
N MET A 48 11.14 11.54 7.82
CA MET A 48 10.48 10.34 8.33
C MET A 48 9.81 9.49 7.24
N PRO A 49 8.87 10.03 6.42
CA PRO A 49 8.25 9.27 5.34
C PRO A 49 9.25 8.85 4.24
N LEU A 50 10.27 9.67 3.97
CA LEU A 50 11.33 9.33 3.01
C LEU A 50 12.16 8.14 3.49
N MET A 51 12.58 8.15 4.75
CA MET A 51 13.36 7.06 5.34
C MET A 51 12.54 5.78 5.46
N ARG A 52 11.25 5.89 5.83
CA ARG A 52 10.31 4.75 5.81
C ARG A 52 10.21 4.14 4.42
N SER A 53 9.94 4.97 3.40
CA SER A 53 9.80 4.51 2.02
C SER A 53 11.10 3.87 1.49
N GLY A 54 12.26 4.47 1.81
CA GLY A 54 13.56 3.91 1.45
C GLY A 54 13.84 2.56 2.12
N ALA A 55 13.49 2.42 3.41
CA ALA A 55 13.64 1.16 4.13
C ALA A 55 12.71 0.06 3.58
N GLN A 56 11.44 0.41 3.31
CA GLN A 56 10.47 -0.50 2.68
C GLN A 56 10.93 -0.91 1.28
N MET A 57 11.44 0.02 0.47
CA MET A 57 12.04 -0.27 -0.85
C MET A 57 13.13 -1.35 -0.76
N LEU A 58 14.09 -1.19 0.17
CA LEU A 58 15.19 -2.14 0.37
C LEU A 58 14.69 -3.49 0.87
N SER A 59 13.70 -3.47 1.76
CA SER A 59 13.06 -4.69 2.26
C SER A 59 12.33 -5.44 1.17
N SER A 60 11.54 -4.76 0.34
CA SER A 60 10.79 -5.35 -0.77
C SER A 60 11.72 -5.92 -1.85
N LEU A 61 12.93 -5.37 -2.04
CA LEU A 61 13.95 -5.99 -2.88
C LEU A 61 14.43 -7.33 -2.33
N ILE A 62 14.60 -7.45 -1.00
CA ILE A 62 15.12 -8.65 -0.33
C ILE A 62 14.01 -9.68 -0.07
N ALA A 63 12.74 -9.25 -0.03
CA ALA A 63 11.58 -10.07 0.27
C ALA A 63 11.50 -11.39 -0.51
N PRO A 64 11.83 -11.49 -1.83
CA PRO A 64 11.81 -12.75 -2.56
C PRO A 64 12.68 -13.86 -1.94
N LEU A 65 13.82 -13.50 -1.33
CA LEU A 65 14.70 -14.46 -0.65
C LEU A 65 14.05 -15.04 0.62
N LEU A 66 13.25 -14.24 1.31
CA LEU A 66 12.51 -14.65 2.51
C LEU A 66 11.25 -15.44 2.15
N ILE A 67 10.56 -15.04 1.08
CA ILE A 67 9.38 -15.73 0.54
C ILE A 67 9.68 -17.17 0.14
N ASN A 68 10.88 -17.46 -0.37
CA ASN A 68 11.31 -18.82 -0.68
C ASN A 68 11.58 -19.69 0.57
N ARG A 69 11.82 -19.07 1.74
CA ARG A 69 12.22 -19.79 2.95
C ARG A 69 11.10 -19.93 3.97
N PHE A 70 10.15 -19.00 3.96
CA PHE A 70 9.11 -18.92 4.97
C PHE A 70 7.73 -18.77 4.33
N LYS A 71 6.73 -19.38 4.96
CA LYS A 71 5.31 -19.16 4.61
C LYS A 71 4.98 -17.67 4.74
N LEU A 72 4.08 -17.17 3.89
CA LEU A 72 3.72 -15.74 3.88
C LEU A 72 3.12 -15.30 5.22
N SER A 73 2.31 -16.15 5.87
CA SER A 73 1.76 -15.90 7.20
C SER A 73 2.87 -15.73 8.25
N ASN A 74 3.96 -16.48 8.12
CA ASN A 74 5.09 -16.41 9.04
C ASN A 74 5.90 -15.13 8.81
N LEU A 75 6.04 -14.66 7.56
CA LEU A 75 6.67 -13.37 7.28
C LEU A 75 5.91 -12.20 7.89
N LEU A 76 4.56 -12.23 7.81
CA LEU A 76 3.71 -11.26 8.50
C LEU A 76 3.93 -11.32 10.02
N LEU A 77 3.93 -12.53 10.59
CA LEU A 77 4.15 -12.72 12.03
C LEU A 77 5.53 -12.21 12.47
N MET A 78 6.59 -12.52 11.72
CA MET A 78 7.96 -12.08 12.02
C MET A 78 8.07 -10.55 11.98
N SER A 79 7.44 -9.90 11.00
CA SER A 79 7.38 -8.43 10.91
C SER A 79 6.70 -7.85 12.15
N GLN A 80 5.49 -8.31 12.45
CA GLN A 80 4.67 -7.78 13.54
C GLN A 80 5.29 -8.03 14.92
N VAL A 81 5.85 -9.22 15.16
CA VAL A 81 6.57 -9.52 16.41
C VAL A 81 7.86 -8.71 16.51
N GLY A 82 8.61 -8.57 15.41
CA GLY A 82 9.81 -7.75 15.39
C GLY A 82 9.49 -6.28 15.69
N GLN A 83 8.45 -5.72 15.07
CA GLN A 83 7.98 -4.36 15.36
C GLN A 83 7.48 -4.22 16.79
N PHE A 84 6.69 -5.16 17.30
CA PHE A 84 6.26 -5.18 18.71
C PHE A 84 7.45 -5.03 19.68
N LEU A 85 8.49 -5.85 19.49
CA LEU A 85 9.69 -5.81 20.33
C LEU A 85 10.48 -4.51 20.15
N LEU A 86 10.62 -4.02 18.92
CA LEU A 86 11.32 -2.78 18.61
C LEU A 86 10.58 -1.56 19.21
N PHE A 87 9.25 -1.53 19.19
CA PHE A 87 8.47 -0.43 19.79
C PHE A 87 8.58 -0.43 21.32
N ILE A 88 8.57 -1.60 21.96
CA ILE A 88 8.88 -1.71 23.39
C ILE A 88 10.30 -1.18 23.65
N GLY A 89 11.29 -1.63 22.88
CA GLY A 89 12.67 -1.20 23.02
C GLY A 89 12.82 0.32 22.86
N LEU A 90 12.16 0.91 21.86
CA LEU A 90 12.18 2.35 21.62
C LEU A 90 11.49 3.13 22.75
N ALA A 91 10.31 2.69 23.20
CA ALA A 91 9.60 3.35 24.29
C ALA A 91 10.40 3.33 25.60
N VAL A 92 11.02 2.19 25.93
CA VAL A 92 11.92 2.04 27.08
C VAL A 92 13.14 2.92 26.94
N TYR A 93 13.77 2.96 25.76
CA TYR A 93 14.90 3.83 25.47
C TYR A 93 14.57 5.31 25.70
N LEU A 94 13.43 5.77 25.18
CA LEU A 94 12.96 7.14 25.37
C LEU A 94 12.61 7.44 26.82
N GLN A 95 12.05 6.47 27.56
CA GLN A 95 11.72 6.64 28.97
C GLN A 95 12.97 6.80 29.85
N PHE A 96 14.03 6.02 29.61
CA PHE A 96 15.25 6.11 30.41
C PHE A 96 16.14 7.30 30.05
N ASN A 97 16.17 7.71 28.78
CA ASN A 97 17.07 8.77 28.32
C ASN A 97 16.40 10.14 28.24
N GLY A 98 15.07 10.21 28.26
CA GLY A 98 14.32 11.46 28.20
C GLY A 98 14.79 12.35 27.03
N GLU A 99 15.03 13.62 27.30
CA GLU A 99 15.53 14.60 26.32
C GLU A 99 16.95 14.31 25.80
N ALA A 100 17.75 13.54 26.54
CA ALA A 100 19.10 13.15 26.12
C ALA A 100 19.13 11.98 25.13
N SER A 101 17.97 11.42 24.75
CA SER A 101 17.90 10.34 23.76
C SER A 101 18.44 10.80 22.39
N SER A 102 19.37 10.04 21.82
CA SER A 102 19.94 10.31 20.51
C SER A 102 18.92 10.10 19.40
N LEU A 103 18.65 11.16 18.64
CA LEU A 103 17.79 11.09 17.45
C LEU A 103 18.33 10.11 16.41
N VAL A 104 19.65 9.91 16.35
CA VAL A 104 20.26 8.92 15.43
C VAL A 104 19.76 7.51 15.75
N ILE A 105 19.63 7.17 17.04
CA ILE A 105 19.11 5.86 17.46
C ILE A 105 17.62 5.75 17.13
N VAL A 106 16.86 6.83 17.31
CA VAL A 106 15.43 6.88 16.92
C VAL A 106 15.27 6.63 15.42
N PHE A 107 16.02 7.36 14.58
CA PHE A 107 15.99 7.17 13.13
C PHE A 107 16.44 5.76 12.72
N LEU A 108 17.49 5.21 13.35
CA LEU A 108 17.93 3.84 13.09
C LEU A 108 16.82 2.82 13.41
N LEU A 109 16.13 2.97 14.54
CA LEU A 109 15.04 2.08 14.93
C LEU A 109 13.84 2.20 13.98
N VAL A 110 13.47 3.42 13.58
CA VAL A 110 12.45 3.67 12.56
C VAL A 110 12.80 2.97 11.25
N PHE A 111 14.06 3.07 10.82
CA PHE A 111 14.54 2.42 9.61
C PHE A 111 14.39 0.91 9.71
N VAL A 112 14.81 0.29 10.83
CA VAL A 112 14.68 -1.16 11.03
C VAL A 112 13.21 -1.59 11.10
N MET A 113 12.35 -0.85 11.79
CA MET A 113 10.90 -1.12 11.85
C MET A 113 10.25 -1.04 10.46
N SER A 114 10.60 -0.02 9.67
CA SER A 114 10.11 0.19 8.31
C SER A 114 10.66 -0.89 7.36
N PHE A 115 11.89 -1.34 7.59
CA PHE A 115 12.47 -2.46 6.85
C PHE A 115 11.73 -3.78 7.15
N LEU A 116 11.38 -4.07 8.40
CA LEU A 116 10.56 -5.25 8.71
C LEU A 116 9.17 -5.19 8.05
N ASP A 117 8.65 -3.98 7.82
CA ASP A 117 7.34 -3.77 7.21
C ASP A 117 7.30 -3.97 5.69
N GLY A 118 8.43 -3.81 4.98
CA GLY A 118 8.41 -3.78 3.52
C GLY A 118 7.85 -5.03 2.85
N TRP A 119 8.05 -6.22 3.43
CA TRP A 119 7.45 -7.44 2.88
C TRP A 119 6.00 -7.69 3.32
N THR A 120 5.43 -6.88 4.22
CA THR A 120 4.07 -7.05 4.73
C THR A 120 3.04 -6.89 3.61
N THR A 121 3.13 -5.81 2.81
CA THR A 121 2.17 -5.51 1.75
C THR A 121 2.17 -6.55 0.62
N PRO A 122 3.34 -6.96 0.05
CA PRO A 122 3.40 -8.05 -0.91
C PRO A 122 2.87 -9.38 -0.36
N ALA A 123 3.21 -9.73 0.88
CA ALA A 123 2.77 -10.97 1.51
C ALA A 123 1.26 -10.99 1.76
N ARG A 124 0.71 -9.89 2.31
CA ARG A 124 -0.74 -9.68 2.49
C ARG A 124 -1.48 -9.86 1.17
N ASN A 125 -1.08 -9.11 0.15
CA ASN A 125 -1.77 -9.10 -1.14
C ASN A 125 -1.63 -10.42 -1.92
N ALA A 126 -0.57 -11.20 -1.69
CA ALA A 126 -0.44 -12.54 -2.24
C ALA A 126 -1.20 -13.62 -1.46
N LEU A 127 -1.44 -13.42 -0.16
CA LEU A 127 -2.28 -14.30 0.65
C LEU A 127 -3.76 -14.19 0.29
N VAL A 128 -4.26 -13.00 -0.03
CA VAL A 128 -5.70 -12.80 -0.37
C VAL A 128 -6.22 -13.82 -1.37
N PRO A 129 -5.64 -14.00 -2.57
CA PRO A 129 -6.13 -15.00 -3.54
C PRO A 129 -5.93 -16.45 -3.07
N ARG A 130 -5.05 -16.72 -2.09
CA ARG A 130 -4.91 -18.05 -1.47
C ARG A 130 -6.04 -18.35 -0.49
N LEU A 131 -6.63 -17.33 0.15
CA LEU A 131 -7.64 -17.48 1.21
C LEU A 131 -9.09 -17.29 0.75
N VAL A 132 -9.32 -17.07 -0.55
CA VAL A 132 -10.66 -16.85 -1.11
C VAL A 132 -11.04 -18.00 -2.02
N LEU A 133 -12.29 -18.46 -1.94
CA LEU A 133 -12.77 -19.67 -2.63
C LEU A 133 -13.17 -19.44 -4.10
N ARG A 134 -13.50 -18.20 -4.48
CA ARG A 134 -14.04 -17.83 -5.80
C ARG A 134 -13.46 -16.52 -6.30
N GLU A 135 -13.41 -16.35 -7.61
CA GLU A 135 -12.95 -15.11 -8.25
C GLU A 135 -13.74 -13.87 -7.78
N GLN A 136 -15.08 -14.00 -7.68
CA GLN A 136 -15.94 -12.92 -7.16
C GLN A 136 -15.65 -12.56 -5.70
N GLY A 137 -15.09 -13.50 -4.92
CA GLY A 137 -14.65 -13.24 -3.57
C GLY A 137 -13.39 -12.38 -3.52
N LEU A 138 -12.56 -12.38 -4.57
CA LEU A 138 -11.28 -11.67 -4.58
C LEU A 138 -11.50 -10.17 -4.63
N LEU A 139 -12.44 -9.72 -5.48
CA LEU A 139 -12.83 -8.31 -5.55
C LEU A 139 -13.44 -7.83 -4.22
N LYS A 140 -14.31 -8.64 -3.60
CA LYS A 140 -14.88 -8.34 -2.27
C LYS A 140 -13.82 -8.28 -1.18
N ALA A 141 -12.87 -9.21 -1.21
CA ALA A 141 -11.76 -9.26 -0.26
C ALA A 141 -10.88 -8.02 -0.37
N ASN A 142 -10.46 -7.66 -1.58
CA ASN A 142 -9.67 -6.45 -1.82
C ASN A 142 -10.44 -5.18 -1.44
N GLY A 143 -11.74 -5.11 -1.73
CA GLY A 143 -12.54 -3.96 -1.34
C GLY A 143 -12.72 -3.85 0.18
N LEU A 144 -12.89 -4.95 0.91
CA LEU A 144 -13.00 -4.92 2.38
C LEU A 144 -11.70 -4.47 3.02
N LEU A 145 -10.58 -4.99 2.50
CA LEU A 145 -9.24 -4.56 2.86
C LEU A 145 -9.06 -3.06 2.58
N SER A 146 -9.47 -2.58 1.40
CA SER A 146 -9.37 -1.16 1.06
C SER A 146 -10.21 -0.28 1.99
N VAL A 147 -11.50 -0.59 2.20
CA VAL A 147 -12.38 0.15 3.13
C VAL A 147 -11.74 0.25 4.51
N SER A 148 -11.16 -0.84 5.00
CA SER A 148 -10.56 -0.86 6.34
C SER A 148 -9.27 -0.05 6.40
N ASP A 149 -8.43 -0.13 5.37
CA ASP A 149 -7.24 0.69 5.24
C ASP A 149 -7.63 2.19 5.21
N GLN A 150 -8.67 2.57 4.47
CA GLN A 150 -9.14 3.96 4.39
C GLN A 150 -9.77 4.45 5.71
N ILE A 151 -10.51 3.60 6.43
CA ILE A 151 -11.02 3.92 7.78
C ILE A 151 -9.85 4.16 8.74
N VAL A 152 -8.84 3.29 8.71
CA VAL A 152 -7.65 3.42 9.53
C VAL A 152 -6.89 4.71 9.20
N GLN A 153 -6.70 5.04 7.92
CA GLN A 153 -6.05 6.27 7.51
C GLN A 153 -6.85 7.50 7.95
N PHE A 154 -8.17 7.50 7.73
CA PHE A 154 -9.06 8.57 8.19
C PHE A 154 -8.96 8.81 9.71
N ALA A 155 -9.09 7.72 10.48
CA ALA A 155 -8.94 7.76 11.93
C ALA A 155 -7.52 8.18 12.33
N GLY A 156 -6.54 7.76 11.55
CA GLY A 156 -5.14 8.09 11.71
C GLY A 156 -4.88 9.59 11.65
N TRP A 157 -5.23 10.26 10.56
CA TRP A 157 -5.01 11.71 10.41
C TRP A 157 -5.73 12.54 11.48
N GLY A 158 -6.92 12.13 11.91
CA GLY A 158 -7.72 12.88 12.88
C GLY A 158 -7.41 12.55 14.35
N LEU A 159 -7.35 11.27 14.71
CA LEU A 159 -7.23 10.81 16.11
C LEU A 159 -5.78 10.62 16.56
N SER A 160 -4.84 10.27 15.67
CA SER A 160 -3.47 9.97 16.12
C SER A 160 -2.79 11.19 16.75
N GLY A 161 -2.94 12.38 16.16
CA GLY A 161 -2.42 13.63 16.72
C GLY A 161 -3.03 13.96 18.09
N ILE A 162 -4.34 13.71 18.25
CA ILE A 162 -5.04 13.89 19.54
C ILE A 162 -4.47 12.93 20.59
N ILE A 163 -4.33 11.65 20.25
CA ILE A 163 -3.77 10.62 21.16
C ILE A 163 -2.35 11.01 21.59
N VAL A 164 -1.50 11.41 20.65
CA VAL A 164 -0.13 11.83 20.92
C VAL A 164 -0.09 13.09 21.78
N ALA A 165 -0.95 14.08 21.53
CA ALA A 165 -1.00 15.30 22.31
C ALA A 165 -1.43 15.05 23.78
N PHE A 166 -2.37 14.12 24.01
CA PHE A 166 -2.84 13.80 25.36
C PHE A 166 -1.92 12.87 26.15
N MET A 167 -1.35 11.85 25.50
CA MET A 167 -0.56 10.82 26.18
C MET A 167 0.95 11.00 26.02
N GLY A 168 1.39 11.85 25.09
CA GLY A 168 2.80 11.98 24.70
C GLY A 168 3.27 10.86 23.77
N ALA A 169 4.47 11.03 23.20
CA ALA A 169 5.04 10.10 22.23
C ALA A 169 5.33 8.71 22.83
N SER A 170 5.96 8.62 24.01
CA SER A 170 6.39 7.34 24.58
C SER A 170 5.21 6.40 24.93
N PRO A 171 4.16 6.84 25.66
CA PRO A 171 2.98 6.01 25.89
C PRO A 171 2.24 5.64 24.60
N THR A 172 2.24 6.52 23.59
CA THR A 172 1.67 6.20 22.28
C THR A 172 2.44 5.08 21.58
N LEU A 173 3.78 5.06 21.68
CA LEU A 173 4.59 3.96 21.14
C LEU A 173 4.35 2.64 21.86
N LEU A 174 4.08 2.65 23.17
CA LEU A 174 3.66 1.44 23.90
C LEU A 174 2.28 0.96 23.45
N LEU A 175 1.33 1.87 23.23
CA LEU A 175 0.03 1.54 22.67
C LEU A 175 0.18 0.90 21.28
N THR A 176 1.01 1.49 20.40
CA THR A 176 1.39 0.91 19.11
C THR A 176 1.94 -0.50 19.26
N ALA A 177 2.86 -0.72 20.22
CA ALA A 177 3.39 -2.05 20.48
C ALA A 177 2.26 -3.04 20.82
N VAL A 178 1.37 -2.69 21.76
CA VAL A 178 0.23 -3.55 22.13
C VAL A 178 -0.62 -3.91 20.91
N ILE A 179 -0.89 -2.95 20.02
CA ILE A 179 -1.66 -3.20 18.80
C ILE A 179 -0.91 -4.17 17.86
N TYR A 180 0.40 -4.03 17.67
CA TYR A 180 1.19 -5.01 16.90
C TYR A 180 1.23 -6.39 17.56
N GLY A 181 1.29 -6.46 18.88
CA GLY A 181 1.18 -7.72 19.63
C GLY A 181 -0.17 -8.41 19.37
N LEU A 182 -1.27 -7.65 19.39
CA LEU A 182 -2.60 -8.15 19.03
C LEU A 182 -2.66 -8.59 17.57
N ALA A 183 -2.10 -7.81 16.64
CA ALA A 183 -2.01 -8.19 15.23
C ALA A 183 -1.26 -9.51 15.05
N ALA A 184 -0.12 -9.68 15.72
CA ALA A 184 0.65 -10.93 15.72
C ALA A 184 -0.17 -12.12 16.22
N VAL A 185 -0.94 -11.96 17.30
CA VAL A 185 -1.86 -13.00 17.81
C VAL A 185 -2.92 -13.37 16.77
N PHE A 186 -3.55 -12.40 16.09
CA PHE A 186 -4.50 -12.68 15.02
C PHE A 186 -3.84 -13.36 13.80
N THR A 187 -2.58 -13.03 13.51
CA THR A 187 -1.81 -13.65 12.42
C THR A 187 -1.61 -15.16 12.61
N LEU A 188 -1.53 -15.64 13.86
CA LEU A 188 -1.49 -17.08 14.16
C LEU A 188 -2.74 -17.83 13.66
N GLY A 189 -3.88 -17.12 13.50
CA GLY A 189 -5.11 -17.65 12.93
C GLY A 189 -5.14 -17.71 11.40
N VAL A 190 -4.15 -17.10 10.71
CA VAL A 190 -4.03 -17.09 9.25
C VAL A 190 -3.46 -18.42 8.79
N LYS A 191 -4.34 -19.41 8.60
CA LYS A 191 -3.97 -20.72 8.06
C LYS A 191 -3.90 -20.67 6.55
N GLU A 192 -2.67 -20.77 6.03
CA GLU A 192 -2.44 -20.93 4.61
C GLU A 192 -2.87 -22.33 4.14
N PRO A 193 -3.63 -22.47 3.04
CA PRO A 193 -3.96 -23.78 2.50
C PRO A 193 -2.68 -24.52 2.10
N VAL A 194 -2.43 -25.66 2.74
CA VAL A 194 -1.31 -26.54 2.44
C VAL A 194 -1.56 -27.15 1.06
N ARG A 195 -0.97 -26.58 0.00
CA ARG A 195 -1.03 -27.22 -1.34
C ARG A 195 0.27 -27.18 -2.13
N SER A 196 1.39 -26.82 -1.52
CA SER A 196 2.72 -26.84 -2.16
C SER A 196 3.74 -27.76 -1.49
N ASP A 197 3.53 -28.21 -0.25
CA ASP A 197 4.51 -29.05 0.44
C ASP A 197 4.59 -30.50 -0.11
N VAL A 198 3.61 -30.96 -0.91
CA VAL A 198 3.58 -32.32 -1.50
C VAL A 198 4.26 -32.37 -2.86
N VAL A 199 4.04 -31.36 -3.72
CA VAL A 199 4.66 -31.30 -5.06
C VAL A 199 6.15 -30.97 -4.95
N GLU A 200 6.53 -30.12 -3.99
CA GLU A 200 7.94 -29.78 -3.73
C GLU A 200 8.68 -30.97 -3.11
N LYS A 201 8.06 -31.73 -2.20
CA LYS A 201 8.63 -32.99 -1.68
C LYS A 201 8.64 -34.13 -2.69
N GLU A 202 7.67 -34.22 -3.60
CA GLU A 202 7.69 -35.22 -4.67
C GLU A 202 8.71 -34.87 -5.75
N LEU A 203 8.91 -33.59 -6.07
CA LEU A 203 9.98 -33.13 -6.95
C LEU A 203 11.37 -33.34 -6.31
N ASP A 204 11.54 -33.04 -5.03
CA ASP A 204 12.77 -33.31 -4.28
C ASP A 204 13.05 -34.82 -4.16
N ALA A 205 12.01 -35.63 -3.96
CA ALA A 205 12.12 -37.09 -3.91
C ALA A 205 12.41 -37.72 -5.28
N LEU A 206 11.98 -37.10 -6.39
CA LEU A 206 12.31 -37.52 -7.76
C LEU A 206 13.67 -37.00 -8.22
N SER A 207 14.15 -35.87 -7.68
CA SER A 207 15.47 -35.29 -7.93
C SER A 207 16.59 -35.93 -7.11
N SER A 208 16.30 -36.80 -6.14
CA SER A 208 17.33 -37.44 -5.31
C SER A 208 18.27 -38.39 -6.07
N ASN A 209 18.03 -38.65 -7.37
CA ASN A 209 18.86 -39.53 -8.19
C ASN A 209 19.50 -38.86 -9.42
N ALA A 210 19.47 -37.53 -9.56
CA ALA A 210 20.26 -36.85 -10.59
C ALA A 210 20.61 -35.40 -10.23
N ILE A 211 21.92 -35.15 -10.06
CA ILE A 211 22.63 -33.86 -10.00
C ILE A 211 22.49 -33.12 -8.64
N PRO A 212 23.62 -32.75 -7.98
CA PRO A 212 23.56 -31.95 -6.76
C PRO A 212 22.86 -30.62 -7.05
N GLU A 213 21.97 -30.20 -6.15
CA GLU A 213 21.35 -28.86 -6.16
C GLU A 213 22.44 -27.79 -6.37
N ILE A 214 22.59 -27.32 -7.60
CA ILE A 214 23.27 -26.06 -7.87
C ILE A 214 22.34 -25.02 -7.27
N GLY A 215 22.60 -24.64 -6.02
CA GLY A 215 21.77 -23.72 -5.26
C GLY A 215 21.33 -22.56 -6.15
N ILE A 216 20.02 -22.47 -6.38
CA ILE A 216 19.43 -21.44 -7.24
C ILE A 216 20.06 -20.12 -6.84
N SER A 217 20.75 -19.46 -7.79
CA SER A 217 21.51 -18.25 -7.50
C SER A 217 20.61 -17.25 -6.78
N LYS A 218 21.07 -16.66 -5.66
CA LYS A 218 20.31 -15.64 -4.92
C LYS A 218 19.84 -14.52 -5.85
N TRP A 219 20.66 -14.18 -6.86
CA TRP A 219 20.32 -13.24 -7.93
C TRP A 219 19.14 -13.69 -8.77
N HIS A 220 19.05 -14.97 -9.13
CA HIS A 220 17.91 -15.50 -9.85
C HIS A 220 16.62 -15.34 -9.03
N THR A 221 16.65 -15.66 -7.74
CA THR A 221 15.49 -15.50 -6.85
C THR A 221 15.06 -14.03 -6.72
N LEU A 222 16.02 -13.11 -6.60
CA LEU A 222 15.75 -11.68 -6.52
C LEU A 222 15.18 -11.10 -7.82
N THR A 223 15.52 -11.68 -8.97
CA THR A 223 15.15 -11.15 -10.30
C THR A 223 13.93 -11.81 -10.92
N GLU A 224 13.45 -12.92 -10.37
CA GLU A 224 12.32 -13.69 -10.91
C GLU A 224 11.04 -12.86 -11.03
N GLY A 225 10.69 -12.07 -10.00
CA GLY A 225 9.54 -11.16 -10.05
C GLY A 225 9.64 -10.12 -11.17
N TRP A 226 10.84 -9.55 -11.35
CA TRP A 226 11.12 -8.57 -12.41
C TRP A 226 11.03 -9.18 -13.80
N LYS A 227 11.59 -10.39 -13.98
CA LYS A 227 11.51 -11.14 -15.22
C LYS A 227 10.05 -11.44 -15.57
N MET A 228 9.25 -11.87 -14.60
CA MET A 228 7.81 -12.13 -14.79
C MET A 228 7.03 -10.88 -15.18
N ILE A 229 7.34 -9.71 -14.59
CA ILE A 229 6.73 -8.43 -15.01
C ILE A 229 7.02 -8.15 -16.48
N TRP A 230 8.25 -8.40 -16.95
CA TRP A 230 8.63 -8.13 -18.34
C TRP A 230 8.05 -9.13 -19.33
N GLU A 231 7.98 -10.41 -18.97
CA GLU A 231 7.51 -11.51 -19.81
C GLU A 231 5.99 -11.53 -19.98
N LYS A 232 5.23 -11.16 -18.95
CA LYS A 232 3.75 -11.18 -18.99
C LYS A 232 3.25 -9.80 -19.46
N PRO A 233 2.64 -9.68 -20.67
CA PRO A 233 2.23 -8.39 -21.22
C PRO A 233 1.29 -7.59 -20.30
N ARG A 234 0.35 -8.28 -19.66
CA ARG A 234 -0.60 -7.67 -18.71
C ARG A 234 0.10 -7.07 -17.48
N LEU A 235 1.04 -7.80 -16.87
CA LEU A 235 1.80 -7.28 -15.72
C LEU A 235 2.67 -6.10 -16.14
N ARG A 236 3.34 -6.19 -17.30
CA ARG A 236 4.14 -5.10 -17.83
C ARG A 236 3.34 -3.82 -17.97
N VAL A 237 2.17 -3.89 -18.62
CA VAL A 237 1.29 -2.74 -18.82
C VAL A 237 0.80 -2.18 -17.49
N LEU A 238 0.32 -3.03 -16.58
CA LEU A 238 -0.13 -2.60 -15.25
C LEU A 238 0.98 -1.90 -14.46
N THR A 239 2.19 -2.46 -14.46
CA THR A 239 3.35 -1.84 -13.79
C THR A 239 3.71 -0.49 -14.42
N PHE A 240 3.72 -0.36 -15.76
CA PHE A 240 3.99 0.93 -16.39
C PHE A 240 2.91 1.98 -16.09
N MET A 241 1.64 1.57 -16.07
CA MET A 241 0.55 2.45 -15.63
C MET A 241 0.75 2.90 -14.18
N ASP A 242 1.12 1.98 -13.28
CA ASP A 242 1.41 2.29 -11.88
C ASP A 242 2.59 3.27 -11.73
N ILE A 243 3.66 3.12 -12.51
CA ILE A 243 4.81 4.06 -12.50
C ILE A 243 4.34 5.47 -12.86
N ILE A 244 3.59 5.62 -13.96
CA ILE A 244 3.14 6.94 -14.44
C ILE A 244 2.18 7.58 -13.43
N ASP A 245 1.23 6.80 -12.90
CA ASP A 245 0.26 7.29 -11.91
C ASP A 245 0.96 7.66 -10.58
N MET A 246 1.92 6.86 -10.14
CA MET A 246 2.72 7.11 -8.92
C MET A 246 3.59 8.37 -9.04
N LEU A 247 4.08 8.69 -10.25
CA LEU A 247 4.78 9.97 -10.47
C LEU A 247 3.87 11.15 -10.15
N GLY A 248 2.57 11.07 -10.42
CA GLY A 248 1.59 12.11 -10.06
C GLY A 248 1.10 12.04 -8.62
N ALA A 249 1.05 10.85 -8.02
CA ALA A 249 0.41 10.62 -6.72
C ALA A 249 1.05 11.35 -5.52
N SER A 250 2.33 11.75 -5.61
CA SER A 250 3.03 12.42 -4.50
C SER A 250 2.47 13.80 -4.15
N ILE A 251 1.70 14.44 -5.04
CA ILE A 251 1.06 15.75 -4.79
C ILE A 251 0.03 15.70 -3.64
N TRP A 252 -0.40 14.51 -3.23
CA TRP A 252 -1.33 14.31 -2.12
C TRP A 252 -0.64 14.25 -0.75
N VAL A 253 0.69 14.35 -0.72
CA VAL A 253 1.43 14.53 0.53
C VAL A 253 1.01 15.84 1.21
N GLY A 254 1.00 15.85 2.55
CA GLY A 254 0.45 16.92 3.38
C GLY A 254 0.91 18.33 3.00
N ALA A 255 2.19 18.51 2.69
CA ALA A 255 2.74 19.82 2.34
C ALA A 255 2.12 20.41 1.05
N PHE A 256 1.90 19.59 0.02
CA PHE A 256 1.32 20.05 -1.25
C PHE A 256 -0.18 20.31 -1.14
N THR A 257 -0.90 19.46 -0.41
CA THR A 257 -2.33 19.65 -0.15
C THR A 257 -2.55 20.90 0.69
N LEU A 258 -1.73 21.16 1.70
CA LEU A 258 -1.75 22.40 2.48
C LEU A 258 -1.44 23.63 1.62
N ALA A 259 -0.38 23.55 0.80
CA ALA A 259 -0.04 24.64 -0.13
C ALA A 259 -1.18 24.94 -1.11
N PHE A 260 -1.88 23.91 -1.60
CA PHE A 260 -3.04 24.11 -2.48
C PHE A 260 -4.17 24.85 -1.75
N VAL A 261 -4.49 24.45 -0.53
CA VAL A 261 -5.52 25.11 0.30
C VAL A 261 -5.19 26.59 0.54
N GLN A 262 -3.94 26.89 0.88
CA GLN A 262 -3.53 28.27 1.17
C GLN A 262 -3.45 29.14 -0.08
N VAL A 263 -2.85 28.63 -1.17
CA VAL A 263 -2.57 29.41 -2.38
C VAL A 263 -3.76 29.45 -3.34
N ALA A 264 -4.43 28.32 -3.58
CA ALA A 264 -5.50 28.22 -4.58
C ALA A 264 -6.88 28.54 -3.99
N LEU A 265 -7.15 28.14 -2.74
CA LEU A 265 -8.45 28.33 -2.08
C LEU A 265 -8.46 29.53 -1.12
N GLY A 266 -7.29 30.09 -0.77
CA GLY A 266 -7.16 31.22 0.13
C GLY A 266 -7.68 30.93 1.55
N GLN A 267 -7.55 29.68 2.00
CA GLN A 267 -8.08 29.23 3.29
C GLN A 267 -6.99 28.89 4.31
N GLY A 268 -7.36 28.80 5.58
CA GLY A 268 -6.50 28.39 6.68
C GLY A 268 -6.18 26.89 6.69
N GLU A 269 -5.29 26.48 7.60
CA GLU A 269 -4.80 25.11 7.72
C GLU A 269 -5.90 24.11 8.11
N GLU A 270 -6.99 24.56 8.73
CA GLU A 270 -8.13 23.71 9.07
C GLU A 270 -8.77 23.07 7.82
N TRP A 271 -8.73 23.76 6.68
CA TRP A 271 -9.27 23.24 5.42
C TRP A 271 -8.46 22.09 4.85
N TRP A 272 -7.16 22.02 5.16
CA TRP A 272 -6.35 20.85 4.83
C TRP A 272 -6.87 19.59 5.54
N GLY A 273 -7.31 19.73 6.80
CA GLY A 273 -8.00 18.66 7.52
C GLY A 273 -9.32 18.26 6.86
N PHE A 274 -10.14 19.23 6.47
CA PHE A 274 -11.41 18.96 5.80
C PHE A 274 -11.25 18.28 4.44
N ILE A 275 -10.23 18.65 3.66
CA ILE A 275 -9.92 18.04 2.36
C ILE A 275 -9.55 16.57 2.53
N ASN A 276 -8.66 16.25 3.48
CA ASN A 276 -8.31 14.86 3.78
C ASN A 276 -9.52 14.07 4.28
N ALA A 277 -10.33 14.65 5.18
CA ALA A 277 -11.53 14.01 5.69
C ALA A 277 -12.54 13.69 4.58
N ALA A 278 -12.77 14.64 3.67
CA ALA A 278 -13.64 14.46 2.51
C ALA A 278 -13.11 13.38 1.56
N TYR A 279 -11.79 13.36 1.30
CA TYR A 279 -11.16 12.33 0.47
C TYR A 279 -11.39 10.94 1.02
N PHE A 280 -11.07 10.73 2.30
CA PHE A 280 -11.24 9.43 2.95
C PHE A 280 -12.71 9.02 3.05
N ALA A 281 -13.62 9.94 3.33
CA ALA A 281 -15.05 9.65 3.29
C ALA A 281 -15.46 9.16 1.89
N GLY A 282 -14.94 9.80 0.84
CA GLY A 282 -15.08 9.39 -0.55
C GLY A 282 -14.53 7.99 -0.82
N THR A 283 -13.29 7.68 -0.41
CA THR A 283 -12.66 6.37 -0.66
C THR A 283 -13.32 5.26 0.17
N ILE A 284 -13.74 5.52 1.41
CA ILE A 284 -14.55 4.57 2.19
C ILE A 284 -15.86 4.26 1.43
N GLY A 285 -16.57 5.29 0.98
CA GLY A 285 -17.77 5.14 0.16
C GLY A 285 -17.49 4.40 -1.16
N GLY A 286 -16.35 4.67 -1.78
CA GLY A 286 -15.85 4.01 -2.98
C GLY A 286 -15.62 2.52 -2.81
N GLY A 287 -14.90 2.13 -1.77
CA GLY A 287 -14.66 0.72 -1.47
C GLY A 287 -15.95 -0.03 -1.15
N LEU A 288 -16.88 0.60 -0.41
CA LEU A 288 -18.22 0.06 -0.16
C LEU A 288 -19.03 -0.08 -1.46
N LEU A 289 -18.92 0.88 -2.38
CA LEU A 289 -19.53 0.82 -3.70
C LEU A 289 -18.98 -0.36 -4.51
N VAL A 290 -17.66 -0.60 -4.50
CA VAL A 290 -17.07 -1.78 -5.15
C VAL A 290 -17.58 -3.08 -4.54
N LEU A 291 -17.74 -3.14 -3.21
CA LEU A 291 -18.34 -4.31 -2.52
C LEU A 291 -19.77 -4.56 -2.99
N ALA A 292 -20.58 -3.51 -3.04
CA ALA A 292 -21.98 -3.58 -3.47
C ALA A 292 -22.10 -4.00 -4.94
N LEU A 293 -21.21 -3.48 -5.80
CA LEU A 293 -21.20 -3.74 -7.23
C LEU A 293 -20.37 -4.96 -7.64
N ALA A 294 -19.79 -5.72 -6.69
CA ALA A 294 -18.84 -6.80 -7.01
C ALA A 294 -19.41 -7.84 -8.00
N ARG A 295 -20.71 -8.15 -7.90
CA ARG A 295 -21.39 -9.06 -8.85
C ARG A 295 -21.60 -8.43 -10.22
N THR A 296 -21.93 -7.14 -10.26
CA THR A 296 -22.16 -6.38 -11.51
C THR A 296 -20.86 -6.20 -12.28
N ILE A 297 -19.77 -5.88 -11.57
CA ILE A 297 -18.42 -5.78 -12.13
C ILE A 297 -18.05 -7.13 -12.77
N GLY A 298 -18.25 -8.24 -12.06
CA GLY A 298 -17.93 -9.56 -12.58
C GLY A 298 -16.47 -9.60 -13.05
N ASN A 299 -16.23 -9.98 -14.31
CA ASN A 299 -14.89 -10.06 -14.88
C ASN A 299 -14.44 -8.78 -15.62
N ARG A 300 -15.19 -7.68 -15.51
CA ARG A 300 -14.95 -6.42 -16.24
C ARG A 300 -13.92 -5.51 -15.55
N TYR A 301 -12.96 -6.08 -14.82
CA TYR A 301 -12.01 -5.34 -13.99
C TYR A 301 -11.24 -4.26 -14.77
N VAL A 302 -10.82 -4.54 -16.01
CA VAL A 302 -10.06 -3.60 -16.87
C VAL A 302 -10.88 -2.35 -17.17
N ILE A 303 -12.12 -2.53 -17.63
CA ILE A 303 -12.99 -1.41 -18.01
C ILE A 303 -13.33 -0.58 -16.76
N VAL A 304 -13.64 -1.23 -15.64
CA VAL A 304 -13.96 -0.54 -14.39
C VAL A 304 -12.76 0.23 -13.85
N MET A 305 -11.56 -0.36 -13.93
CA MET A 305 -10.30 0.32 -13.59
C MET A 305 -10.10 1.57 -14.46
N MET A 306 -10.29 1.46 -15.78
CA MET A 306 -10.15 2.58 -16.72
C MET A 306 -11.17 3.70 -16.45
N ILE A 307 -12.42 3.36 -16.14
CA ILE A 307 -13.44 4.33 -15.72
C ILE A 307 -13.01 5.03 -14.44
N GLY A 308 -12.49 4.27 -13.47
CA GLY A 308 -11.90 4.81 -12.23
C GLY A 308 -10.80 5.82 -12.50
N MET A 309 -9.80 5.46 -13.33
CA MET A 309 -8.69 6.36 -13.67
C MET A 309 -9.16 7.60 -14.43
N ALA A 310 -10.09 7.46 -15.38
CA ALA A 310 -10.63 8.58 -16.13
C ALA A 310 -11.35 9.57 -15.22
N GLY A 311 -12.27 9.08 -14.37
CA GLY A 311 -13.01 9.92 -13.44
C GLY A 311 -12.11 10.58 -12.41
N TYR A 312 -11.14 9.85 -11.85
CA TYR A 312 -10.18 10.40 -10.91
C TYR A 312 -9.34 11.51 -11.56
N GLY A 313 -8.75 11.27 -12.73
CA GLY A 313 -7.94 12.26 -13.45
C GLY A 313 -8.72 13.52 -13.82
N VAL A 314 -9.96 13.38 -14.33
CA VAL A 314 -10.84 14.52 -14.65
C VAL A 314 -11.18 15.32 -13.38
N LEU A 315 -11.55 14.64 -12.29
CA LEU A 315 -11.86 15.32 -11.04
C LEU A 315 -10.63 16.00 -10.41
N THR A 316 -9.42 15.43 -10.54
CA THR A 316 -8.17 16.10 -10.15
C THR A 316 -7.96 17.40 -10.92
N ALA A 317 -8.22 17.39 -12.23
CA ALA A 317 -8.10 18.60 -13.04
C ALA A 317 -9.15 19.65 -12.65
N LEU A 318 -10.40 19.25 -12.43
CA LEU A 318 -11.47 20.14 -11.97
C LEU A 318 -11.17 20.70 -10.57
N TYR A 319 -10.61 19.87 -9.68
CA TYR A 319 -10.15 20.30 -8.36
C TYR A 319 -9.09 21.39 -8.48
N ALA A 320 -8.08 21.17 -9.34
CA ALA A 320 -7.00 22.12 -9.56
C ALA A 320 -7.49 23.48 -10.09
N LEU A 321 -8.45 23.46 -11.02
CA LEU A 321 -9.00 24.69 -11.66
C LEU A 321 -10.00 25.43 -10.77
N ASN A 322 -10.47 24.82 -9.70
CA ASN A 322 -11.47 25.39 -8.82
C ASN A 322 -10.82 26.29 -7.75
N THR A 323 -11.47 27.42 -7.47
CA THR A 323 -11.09 28.35 -6.40
C THR A 323 -12.06 28.36 -5.22
N GLN A 324 -13.21 27.67 -5.33
CA GLN A 324 -14.25 27.67 -4.30
C GLN A 324 -14.02 26.53 -3.27
N PRO A 325 -13.80 26.83 -1.98
CA PRO A 325 -13.42 25.81 -0.99
C PRO A 325 -14.44 24.67 -0.84
N PHE A 326 -15.74 24.97 -0.80
CA PHE A 326 -16.79 23.95 -0.67
C PHE A 326 -16.88 23.04 -1.90
N VAL A 327 -16.64 23.59 -3.10
CA VAL A 327 -16.57 22.80 -4.33
C VAL A 327 -15.36 21.87 -4.28
N ALA A 328 -14.23 22.32 -3.73
CA ALA A 328 -13.03 21.51 -3.56
C ALA A 328 -13.31 20.27 -2.68
N LEU A 329 -14.06 20.43 -1.58
CA LEU A 329 -14.48 19.31 -0.72
C LEU A 329 -15.35 18.30 -1.48
N ILE A 330 -16.33 18.79 -2.25
CA ILE A 330 -17.21 17.92 -3.04
C ILE A 330 -16.40 17.15 -4.09
N LEU A 331 -15.49 17.83 -4.80
CA LEU A 331 -14.66 17.21 -5.82
C LEU A 331 -13.78 16.11 -5.23
N VAL A 332 -13.06 16.40 -4.14
CA VAL A 332 -12.19 15.43 -3.47
C VAL A 332 -12.97 14.25 -2.88
N MET A 333 -14.17 14.48 -2.35
CA MET A 333 -15.06 13.41 -1.93
C MET A 333 -15.50 12.53 -3.11
N LEU A 334 -15.82 13.13 -4.26
CA LEU A 334 -16.20 12.39 -5.48
C LEU A 334 -15.00 11.69 -6.13
N MET A 335 -13.77 12.14 -5.91
CA MET A 335 -12.56 11.46 -6.39
C MET A 335 -12.40 10.08 -5.74
N GLY A 336 -12.80 9.95 -4.48
CA GLY A 336 -12.65 8.72 -3.71
C GLY A 336 -13.27 7.47 -4.37
N PRO A 337 -14.54 7.48 -4.79
CA PRO A 337 -15.14 6.35 -5.52
C PRO A 337 -14.39 5.97 -6.80
N PHE A 338 -13.94 6.94 -7.59
CA PHE A 338 -13.18 6.67 -8.81
C PHE A 338 -11.78 6.12 -8.51
N ALA A 339 -11.12 6.62 -7.47
CA ALA A 339 -9.84 6.09 -6.99
C ALA A 339 -9.99 4.61 -6.59
N GLU A 340 -11.02 4.25 -5.83
CA GLU A 340 -11.23 2.86 -5.38
C GLU A 340 -11.66 1.92 -6.50
N LEU A 341 -12.47 2.40 -7.46
CA LEU A 341 -12.76 1.64 -8.68
C LEU A 341 -11.48 1.34 -9.47
N SER A 342 -10.52 2.26 -9.51
CA SER A 342 -9.21 2.02 -10.12
C SER A 342 -8.40 1.01 -9.29
N VAL A 343 -8.09 1.35 -8.04
CA VAL A 343 -7.13 0.62 -7.20
C VAL A 343 -7.55 -0.83 -6.94
N ILE A 344 -8.81 -1.06 -6.56
CA ILE A 344 -9.28 -2.41 -6.19
C ILE A 344 -9.28 -3.32 -7.42
N ASN A 345 -9.81 -2.85 -8.55
CA ASN A 345 -9.85 -3.63 -9.78
C ASN A 345 -8.45 -3.88 -10.34
N ARG A 346 -7.54 -2.89 -10.25
CA ARG A 346 -6.14 -3.02 -10.64
C ARG A 346 -5.41 -4.08 -9.81
N ARG A 347 -5.59 -4.07 -8.49
CA ARG A 347 -5.03 -5.09 -7.59
C ARG A 347 -5.55 -6.49 -7.91
N THR A 348 -6.87 -6.63 -8.13
CA THR A 348 -7.48 -7.89 -8.56
C THR A 348 -6.92 -8.34 -9.92
N LEU A 349 -6.70 -7.42 -10.87
CA LEU A 349 -6.10 -7.77 -12.16
C LEU A 349 -4.69 -8.34 -12.00
N ILE A 350 -3.84 -7.72 -11.16
CA ILE A 350 -2.47 -8.20 -10.90
C ILE A 350 -2.51 -9.60 -10.26
N GLN A 351 -3.36 -9.80 -9.25
CA GLN A 351 -3.51 -11.10 -8.57
C GLN A 351 -3.99 -12.23 -9.50
N HIS A 352 -4.70 -11.90 -10.58
CA HIS A 352 -5.12 -12.84 -11.63
C HIS A 352 -4.09 -13.05 -12.75
N SER A 353 -3.02 -12.27 -12.81
CA SER A 353 -2.10 -12.28 -13.97
C SER A 353 -0.98 -13.32 -13.87
N VAL A 354 -0.79 -13.91 -12.68
CA VAL A 354 0.30 -14.83 -12.37
C VAL A 354 -0.13 -15.85 -11.34
N ASP A 355 0.51 -17.02 -11.37
CA ASP A 355 0.26 -18.10 -10.42
C ASP A 355 0.50 -17.64 -8.97
N LYS A 356 -0.33 -18.17 -8.06
CA LYS A 356 -0.33 -17.79 -6.65
C LYS A 356 1.04 -17.97 -5.99
N GLN A 357 1.88 -18.88 -6.47
CA GLN A 357 3.24 -19.15 -5.96
C GLN A 357 4.24 -18.04 -6.32
N LEU A 358 4.19 -17.53 -7.55
CA LEU A 358 5.09 -16.48 -8.06
C LEU A 358 4.59 -15.07 -7.73
N LEU A 359 3.29 -14.92 -7.47
CA LEU A 359 2.63 -13.66 -7.14
C LEU A 359 3.34 -12.82 -6.06
N PRO A 360 3.80 -13.36 -4.91
CA PRO A 360 4.48 -12.56 -3.90
C PRO A 360 5.76 -11.92 -4.43
N LYS A 361 6.52 -12.62 -5.29
CA LYS A 361 7.77 -12.10 -5.89
C LYS A 361 7.50 -10.96 -6.87
N VAL A 362 6.44 -11.10 -7.67
CA VAL A 362 5.96 -10.04 -8.58
C VAL A 362 5.52 -8.82 -7.77
N LEU A 363 4.73 -9.02 -6.72
CA LEU A 363 4.27 -7.92 -5.87
C LEU A 363 5.44 -7.25 -5.13
N SER A 364 6.44 -8.00 -4.65
CA SER A 364 7.66 -7.44 -4.06
C SER A 364 8.45 -6.58 -5.03
N ALA A 365 8.58 -7.02 -6.29
CA ALA A 365 9.24 -6.23 -7.32
C ALA A 365 8.46 -4.94 -7.65
N GLN A 366 7.13 -5.03 -7.79
CA GLN A 366 6.28 -3.85 -8.00
C GLN A 366 6.35 -2.89 -6.83
N ASP A 367 6.24 -3.38 -5.60
CA ASP A 367 6.27 -2.58 -4.38
C ASP A 367 7.60 -1.83 -4.19
N SER A 368 8.72 -2.52 -4.41
CA SER A 368 10.04 -1.89 -4.43
C SER A 368 10.14 -0.77 -5.48
N LEU A 369 9.65 -1.03 -6.69
CA LEU A 369 9.65 -0.04 -7.76
C LEU A 369 8.77 1.17 -7.40
N MET A 370 7.60 0.94 -6.80
CA MET A 370 6.68 2.01 -6.41
C MET A 370 7.28 2.91 -5.34
N HIS A 371 7.96 2.35 -4.33
CA HIS A 371 8.64 3.15 -3.33
C HIS A 371 9.79 3.98 -3.93
N LEU A 372 10.55 3.43 -4.88
CA LEU A 372 11.59 4.17 -5.59
C LEU A 372 10.99 5.34 -6.38
N VAL A 373 9.94 5.08 -7.17
CA VAL A 373 9.24 6.10 -7.97
C VAL A 373 8.62 7.17 -7.07
N PHE A 374 8.04 6.78 -5.93
CA PHE A 374 7.51 7.73 -4.96
C PHE A 374 8.59 8.66 -4.41
N CYS A 375 9.75 8.13 -3.99
CA CYS A 375 10.86 8.97 -3.51
C CYS A 375 11.36 9.95 -4.57
N ILE A 376 11.53 9.50 -5.81
CA ILE A 376 11.94 10.34 -6.94
C ILE A 376 10.87 11.40 -7.23
N SER A 377 9.61 10.99 -7.27
CA SER A 377 8.47 11.87 -7.52
C SER A 377 8.33 12.93 -6.45
N LEU A 378 8.42 12.58 -5.16
CA LEU A 378 8.27 13.53 -4.06
C LEU A 378 9.28 14.68 -4.16
N LEU A 379 10.55 14.35 -4.42
CA LEU A 379 11.60 15.36 -4.59
C LEU A 379 11.44 16.15 -5.90
N GLY A 380 11.10 15.47 -7.00
CA GLY A 380 10.90 16.10 -8.31
C GLY A 380 9.71 17.05 -8.33
N MET A 381 8.59 16.65 -7.73
CA MET A 381 7.37 17.46 -7.62
C MET A 381 7.57 18.64 -6.67
N ALA A 382 8.37 18.50 -5.61
CA ALA A 382 8.70 19.60 -4.72
C ALA A 382 9.42 20.73 -5.48
N GLY A 383 10.46 20.38 -6.25
CA GLY A 383 11.14 21.34 -7.11
C GLY A 383 10.20 21.91 -8.18
N LEU A 384 9.43 21.06 -8.87
CA LEU A 384 8.52 21.49 -9.93
C LEU A 384 7.46 22.47 -9.41
N ALA A 385 6.93 22.25 -8.20
CA ALA A 385 5.94 23.11 -7.56
C ALA A 385 6.41 24.57 -7.43
N GLU A 386 7.70 24.80 -7.15
CA GLU A 386 8.28 26.14 -7.04
C GLU A 386 8.31 26.86 -8.41
N TYR A 387 8.51 26.13 -9.50
CA TYR A 387 8.61 26.70 -10.85
C TYR A 387 7.24 26.95 -11.49
N ILE A 388 6.32 25.98 -11.41
CA ILE A 388 5.03 26.05 -12.11
C ILE A 388 3.87 26.46 -11.20
N GLY A 389 4.08 26.47 -9.88
CA GLY A 389 3.04 26.73 -8.88
C GLY A 389 2.16 25.52 -8.59
N ILE A 390 1.51 25.54 -7.42
CA ILE A 390 0.77 24.38 -6.90
C ILE A 390 -0.45 23.98 -7.76
N VAL A 391 -1.15 24.95 -8.35
CA VAL A 391 -2.31 24.66 -9.23
C VAL A 391 -1.88 23.90 -10.49
N ASN A 392 -0.82 24.36 -11.16
CA ASN A 392 -0.31 23.69 -12.35
C ASN A 392 0.32 22.33 -12.03
N LEU A 393 0.86 22.16 -10.81
CA LEU A 393 1.33 20.86 -10.34
C LEU A 393 0.19 19.82 -10.25
N TYR A 394 -0.98 20.21 -9.72
CA TYR A 394 -2.15 19.33 -9.68
C TYR A 394 -2.69 19.02 -11.09
N LEU A 395 -2.68 20.00 -12.01
CA LEU A 395 -3.00 19.76 -13.42
C LEU A 395 -2.02 18.81 -14.10
N PHE A 396 -0.73 18.94 -13.80
CA PHE A 396 0.30 18.05 -14.31
C PHE A 396 0.08 16.60 -13.83
N ALA A 397 -0.22 16.41 -12.54
CA ALA A 397 -0.55 15.10 -11.99
C ALA A 397 -1.83 14.50 -12.61
N ALA A 398 -2.87 15.32 -12.82
CA ALA A 398 -4.06 14.89 -13.56
C ALA A 398 -3.69 14.40 -14.97
N GLY A 399 -2.82 15.13 -15.66
CA GLY A 399 -2.26 14.75 -16.96
C GLY A 399 -1.52 13.40 -16.92
N LEU A 400 -0.74 13.14 -15.88
CA LEU A 400 -0.06 11.85 -15.67
C LEU A 400 -1.05 10.70 -15.50
N THR A 401 -2.12 10.86 -14.70
CA THR A 401 -3.15 9.81 -14.60
C THR A 401 -3.85 9.57 -15.94
N ILE A 402 -4.17 10.62 -16.70
CA ILE A 402 -4.75 10.48 -18.05
C ILE A 402 -3.76 9.80 -19.01
N LEU A 403 -2.46 10.10 -18.92
CA LEU A 403 -1.43 9.44 -19.69
C LEU A 403 -1.35 7.93 -19.34
N ALA A 404 -1.40 7.59 -18.06
CA ALA A 404 -1.43 6.20 -17.60
C ALA A 404 -2.68 5.46 -18.16
N LEU A 405 -3.85 6.12 -18.14
CA LEU A 405 -5.06 5.61 -18.77
C LEU A 405 -4.87 5.36 -20.28
N LEU A 406 -4.27 6.31 -21.01
CA LEU A 406 -4.01 6.19 -22.44
C LEU A 406 -3.07 5.01 -22.75
N VAL A 407 -2.02 4.81 -21.94
CA VAL A 407 -1.13 3.64 -22.07
C VAL A 407 -1.92 2.33 -21.91
N GLY A 408 -2.83 2.28 -20.94
CA GLY A 408 -3.73 1.13 -20.74
C GLY A 408 -4.66 0.89 -21.93
N LEU A 409 -5.25 1.95 -22.49
CA LEU A 409 -6.16 1.88 -23.65
C LEU A 409 -5.42 1.46 -24.94
N LEU A 410 -4.25 2.03 -25.21
CA LEU A 410 -3.42 1.66 -26.36
C LEU A 410 -2.94 0.21 -26.26
N SER A 411 -2.70 -0.26 -25.04
CA SER A 411 -2.25 -1.63 -24.76
C SER A 411 -3.40 -2.59 -24.47
N TYR A 412 -4.65 -2.25 -24.82
CA TYR A 412 -5.83 -3.02 -24.41
C TYR A 412 -5.77 -4.51 -24.79
N ARG A 413 -5.10 -4.84 -25.90
CA ARG A 413 -4.88 -6.21 -26.37
C ARG A 413 -4.15 -7.08 -25.33
N ALA A 414 -3.21 -6.50 -24.58
CA ALA A 414 -2.47 -7.21 -23.53
C ALA A 414 -3.38 -7.72 -22.39
N PHE A 415 -4.59 -7.16 -22.24
CA PHE A 415 -5.57 -7.64 -21.28
C PHE A 415 -6.50 -8.73 -21.83
N ARG A 416 -6.60 -8.89 -23.16
CA ARG A 416 -7.48 -9.89 -23.81
C ARG A 416 -6.83 -11.27 -23.90
N ASP A 417 -5.53 -11.35 -24.21
CA ASP A 417 -4.82 -12.60 -24.52
C ASP A 417 -4.79 -13.64 -23.38
N GLN A 418 -5.24 -13.31 -22.17
CA GLN A 418 -5.34 -14.25 -21.03
C GLN A 418 -6.77 -14.65 -20.67
N ALA A 419 -7.81 -13.95 -21.16
CA ALA A 419 -9.20 -14.34 -20.90
C ALA A 419 -9.56 -15.66 -21.61
N ASP A 420 -8.89 -15.98 -22.71
CA ASP A 420 -9.16 -17.18 -23.52
C ASP A 420 -8.55 -18.47 -22.93
N HIS A 421 -7.53 -18.35 -22.06
CA HIS A 421 -6.89 -19.52 -21.44
C HIS A 421 -7.61 -20.04 -20.18
N THR A 422 -8.43 -19.22 -19.52
CA THR A 422 -9.24 -19.68 -18.36
C THR A 422 -10.49 -20.45 -18.76
N HIS A 423 -10.86 -20.47 -20.05
CA HIS A 423 -12.05 -21.19 -20.54
C HIS A 423 -11.80 -22.63 -21.01
N ILE A 424 -10.55 -23.09 -21.06
CA ILE A 424 -10.20 -24.42 -21.59
C ILE A 424 -9.92 -25.46 -20.49
N SER A 425 -9.83 -25.05 -19.21
CA SER A 425 -9.52 -25.94 -18.08
C SER A 425 -10.65 -26.04 -17.04
N GLY A 426 -11.91 -26.05 -17.51
CA GLY A 426 -13.11 -26.29 -16.69
C GLY A 426 -13.56 -27.75 -16.71
#